data_AF-A0A015VQ00-F1
#
_entry.id   AF-A0A015VQ00-F1
#
_cell.length_a   1.000
_cell.length_b   1.000
_cell.length_c   1.000
_cell.angle_alpha   90.00
_cell.angle_beta   90.00
_cell.angle_gamma   90.00
#
_symmetry.space_group_name_H-M   'P 1'
#
loop_
_entity.id
_entity.type
_entity.pdbx_description
1 polymer ?
#
loop_
_entity_poly.entity_id
_entity_poly.type
_entity_poly.pdbx_seq_one_letter_code
_entity_poly.pdbx_strand_id
1 'polypeptide(L)' 'KEGNYSALNDMYLISLCKHHIVSNSSFYWWGAWLANNKNKIVVASDCFLNPQSIPDSWIKF' A
#
# COMPACT_ATOMS: atom_id res chain seq x y z
N LYS A 1 16.41 -13.79 0.03
CA LYS A 1 15.65 -14.15 -1.18
C LYS A 1 16.49 -13.73 -2.39
N GLU A 2 17.23 -14.65 -3.01
CA GLU A 2 18.06 -14.35 -4.18
C GLU A 2 17.20 -14.44 -5.45
N GLY A 3 16.99 -13.29 -6.09
CA GLY A 3 16.24 -13.16 -7.34
C GLY A 3 15.85 -11.71 -7.57
N ASN A 4 16.26 -11.13 -8.71
CA ASN A 4 16.04 -9.72 -9.08
C ASN A 4 14.56 -9.28 -9.08
N TYR A 5 13.60 -10.20 -8.92
CA TYR A 5 12.16 -9.95 -8.94
C TYR A 5 11.46 -10.09 -7.59
N SER A 6 12.18 -10.37 -6.49
CA SER A 6 11.53 -10.63 -5.20
C SER A 6 10.62 -9.47 -4.75
N ALA A 7 11.08 -8.22 -4.91
CA ALA A 7 10.29 -7.05 -4.54
C ALA A 7 9.07 -6.85 -5.45
N LEU A 8 9.20 -7.17 -6.74
CA LEU A 8 8.09 -7.10 -7.69
C LEU A 8 7.04 -8.17 -7.40
N ASN A 9 7.47 -9.39 -7.06
CA ASN A 9 6.56 -10.47 -6.66
C ASN A 9 5.85 -10.14 -5.34
N ASP A 10 6.58 -9.63 -4.35
CA ASP A 10 5.99 -9.21 -3.08
C ASP A 10 4.99 -8.05 -3.31
N MET A 11 5.30 -7.08 -4.17
CA MET A 11 4.37 -6.00 -4.55
C MET A 11 3.12 -6.52 -5.26
N TYR A 12 3.29 -7.47 -6.18
CA TYR A 12 2.17 -8.11 -6.88
C TYR A 12 1.26 -8.84 -5.90
N LEU A 13 1.81 -9.57 -4.93
CA LEU A 13 1.01 -10.23 -3.91
C LEU A 13 0.25 -9.22 -3.04
N ILE A 14 0.89 -8.10 -2.67
CA ILE A 14 0.21 -7.04 -1.92
C ILE A 14 -0.96 -6.46 -2.72
N SER A 15 -0.79 -6.21 -4.03
CA SER A 15 -1.85 -5.62 -4.86
C SER A 15 -3.08 -6.53 -5.04
N LEU A 16 -2.95 -7.83 -4.75
CA LEU A 16 -4.06 -8.78 -4.74
C LEU A 16 -4.84 -8.83 -3.42
N CYS A 17 -4.37 -8.15 -2.36
CA CYS A 17 -5.10 -8.09 -1.10
C CYS A 17 -6.45 -7.37 -1.23
N LYS A 18 -7.44 -7.77 -0.42
CA LYS A 18 -8.76 -7.11 -0.40
C LYS A 18 -8.73 -5.80 0.38
N HIS A 19 -7.94 -5.73 1.44
CA HIS A 19 -7.79 -4.59 2.34
C HIS A 19 -6.31 -4.47 2.74
N HIS A 20 -5.90 -3.26 3.14
CA HIS A 20 -4.50 -2.95 3.41
C HIS A 20 -4.35 -2.15 4.71
N ILE A 21 -3.32 -2.48 5.49
CA ILE A 21 -2.82 -1.66 6.59
C ILE A 21 -1.41 -1.23 6.18
N VAL A 22 -1.16 0.06 6.09
CA VAL A 22 0.02 0.65 5.47
C VAL A 22 0.75 1.52 6.49
N SER A 23 1.99 1.17 6.81
CA SER A 23 2.90 2.04 7.55
C SER A 23 3.47 3.14 6.64
N ASN A 24 4.29 4.05 7.16
CA ASN A 24 5.00 5.10 6.42
C ASN A 24 6.09 4.57 5.45
N SER A 25 5.72 3.63 4.58
CA SER A 25 6.60 2.96 3.62
C SER A 25 6.04 3.11 2.22
N SER A 26 6.85 3.64 1.30
CA SER A 26 6.50 3.77 -0.11
C SER A 26 6.22 2.41 -0.76
N PHE A 27 6.85 1.33 -0.29
CA PHE A 27 6.62 -0.01 -0.83
C PHE A 27 5.20 -0.50 -0.55
N TYR A 28 4.76 -0.46 0.71
CA TYR A 28 3.38 -0.85 1.07
C TYR A 28 2.34 0.11 0.50
N TRP A 29 2.68 1.41 0.41
CA TRP A 29 1.83 2.42 -0.22
C TRP A 29 1.52 2.08 -1.68
N TRP A 30 2.54 1.77 -2.48
CA TRP A 30 2.35 1.40 -3.89
C TRP A 30 1.56 0.11 -4.04
N GLY A 31 1.76 -0.87 -3.15
CA GLY A 31 1.01 -2.11 -3.18
C GLY A 31 -0.49 -1.88 -2.94
N ALA A 32 -0.84 -1.03 -1.97
CA ALA A 32 -2.22 -0.63 -1.70
C ALA A 32 -2.82 0.23 -2.82
N TRP A 33 -2.03 1.15 -3.39
CA TRP A 33 -2.46 2.00 -4.50
C TRP A 33 -2.81 1.17 -5.74
N LEU A 34 -1.94 0.24 -6.14
CA LEU A 34 -2.09 -0.60 -7.32
C LEU A 34 -3.19 -1.67 -7.19
N ALA A 35 -3.71 -1.93 -5.99
CA ALA A 35 -4.79 -2.89 -5.80
C ALA A 35 -6.05 -2.48 -6.56
N ASN A 36 -6.54 -3.33 -7.47
CA ASN A 36 -7.67 -3.01 -8.36
C ASN A 36 -9.05 -3.31 -7.74
N ASN A 37 -9.11 -3.65 -6.45
CA ASN A 37 -10.37 -3.88 -5.77
C ASN A 37 -11.07 -2.54 -5.48
N LYS A 38 -12.20 -2.25 -6.14
CA LYS A 38 -13.01 -1.04 -5.91
C LYS A 38 -13.57 -0.94 -4.50
N ASN A 39 -13.74 -2.08 -3.82
CA ASN A 39 -14.23 -2.15 -2.44
C ASN A 39 -13.09 -2.29 -1.43
N LYS A 40 -11.85 -1.94 -1.81
CA LYS A 40 -10.70 -2.00 -0.89
C LYS A 40 -10.86 -0.98 0.22
N ILE A 41 -10.44 -1.38 1.42
CA ILE A 41 -10.28 -0.48 2.56
C ILE A 41 -8.77 -0.38 2.79
N VAL A 42 -8.26 0.85 2.82
CA VAL A 42 -6.86 1.13 3.09
C VAL A 42 -6.79 1.97 4.35
N VAL A 43 -6.05 1.48 5.34
CA VAL A 43 -5.79 2.14 6.61
C VAL A 43 -4.30 2.50 6.60
N ALA A 44 -3.98 3.79 6.58
CA ALA A 44 -2.61 4.30 6.48
C ALA A 44 -2.24 5.10 7.73
N SER A 45 -1.00 4.96 8.19
CA SER A 45 -0.50 5.79 9.29
C SER A 45 -0.49 7.26 8.89
N ASP A 46 -0.75 8.17 9.81
CA ASP A 46 -0.71 9.62 9.57
C ASP A 46 0.71 10.23 9.52
N CYS A 47 1.75 9.46 9.86
CA CYS A 47 3.14 9.94 9.99
C CYS A 47 3.95 9.96 8.68
N PHE A 48 3.30 10.07 7.51
CA PHE A 48 4.02 10.22 6.24
C PHE A 48 4.74 11.58 6.17
N LEU A 49 5.95 11.60 5.60
CA LEU A 49 6.73 12.83 5.41
C LEU A 49 5.95 13.90 4.63
N ASN A 50 5.18 13.47 3.63
CA ASN A 50 4.23 14.33 2.94
C ASN A 50 2.79 13.89 3.31
N PRO A 51 2.05 14.69 4.09
CA PRO A 51 0.67 14.38 4.45
C PRO A 51 -0.28 14.25 3.25
N GLN A 52 0.05 14.88 2.11
CA GLN A 52 -0.74 14.79 0.88
C GLN A 52 -0.54 13.44 0.14
N SER A 53 0.42 12.63 0.57
CA SER A 53 0.61 11.28 0.02
C SER A 53 -0.48 10.31 0.46
N ILE A 54 -1.33 10.64 1.43
CA ILE A 54 -2.46 9.80 1.83
C ILE A 54 -3.71 10.30 1.10
N PRO A 55 -4.27 9.52 0.15
CA PRO A 55 -5.52 9.89 -0.52
C PRO A 55 -6.68 10.04 0.46
N ASP A 56 -7.60 10.97 0.18
CA ASP A 56 -8.77 11.23 1.04
C ASP A 56 -9.70 10.03 1.21
N SER A 57 -9.66 9.08 0.27
CA SER A 57 -10.42 7.83 0.34
C SER A 57 -9.83 6.82 1.33
N TRP A 58 -8.65 7.06 1.89
CA TRP A 58 -7.99 6.17 2.84
C TRP A 58 -8.24 6.62 4.28
N ILE A 59 -8.35 5.66 5.19
CA ILE A 59 -8.55 5.90 6.61
C ILE A 59 -7.17 6.16 7.25
N LYS A 60 -7.07 7.18 8.10
CA LYS A 60 -5.84 7.55 8.82
C LYS A 60 -5.87 7.00 10.26
N PHE A 61 -4.72 6.59 10.79
CA PHE A 61 -4.54 6.18 12.19
C PHE A 61 -3.20 6.63 12.75
#